data_AF-A0A0P9D4Y2-F1
#
_entry.id   AF-A0A0P9D4Y2-F1
#
_cell.length_a   1.000
_cell.length_b   1.000
_cell.length_c   1.000
_cell.angle_alpha   90.00
_cell.angle_beta   90.00
_cell.angle_gamma   90.00
#
_symmetry.space_group_name_H-M   'P 1'
#
loop_
_entity.id
_entity.type
_entity.pdbx_description
1 polymer ?
#
loop_
_entity_poly.entity_id
_entity_poly.type
_entity_poly.pdbx_seq_one_letter_code
_entity_poly.pdbx_strand_id
1 'polypeptide(L)'
;MSEISYLDFDIEIDRAATGYRVEINSPAGQSTGLFQPPFSDLELENFLLKLGQSRRAMRRMEQPETEAAKAFGARLFDAVFAGDVRACLRSSLDEASRQGKGLRLRLRLTDAPELADLPWEYLYHSALNRFLALSVNTPIVRYLELPERITPLAIEPPLRVLAL
;
A
#
# COMPACT_ATOMS: atom_id res chain seq x y z
N MET A 1 16.72 14.50 -11.72
CA MET A 1 15.35 13.97 -11.49
C MET A 1 14.53 15.15 -11.02
N SER A 2 13.47 15.52 -11.73
CA SER A 2 12.54 16.56 -11.28
C SER A 2 11.85 16.10 -10.00
N GLU A 3 11.80 16.95 -8.99
CA GLU A 3 11.16 16.67 -7.72
C GLU A 3 9.65 16.53 -7.92
N ILE A 4 9.10 15.32 -7.73
CA ILE A 4 7.67 15.07 -7.84
C ILE A 4 7.01 15.60 -6.56
N SER A 5 6.07 16.53 -6.69
CA SER A 5 5.22 16.96 -5.59
C SER A 5 4.04 15.98 -5.42
N TYR A 6 3.61 15.75 -4.18
CA TYR A 6 2.57 14.78 -3.86
C TYR A 6 1.40 15.43 -3.12
N LEU A 7 0.19 14.94 -3.42
CA LEU A 7 -0.98 15.09 -2.55
C LEU A 7 -1.09 13.86 -1.64
N ASP A 8 -1.61 14.03 -0.43
CA ASP A 8 -1.74 12.94 0.54
C ASP A 8 -3.12 12.29 0.49
N PHE A 9 -3.11 10.96 0.46
CA PHE A 9 -4.26 10.09 0.62
C PHE A 9 -4.04 9.27 1.89
N ASP A 10 -4.54 9.76 3.02
CA ASP A 10 -4.43 9.09 4.31
C ASP A 10 -5.48 7.99 4.40
N ILE A 11 -5.03 6.78 4.75
CA ILE A 11 -5.83 5.58 4.97
C ILE A 11 -5.61 5.18 6.42
N GLU A 12 -6.65 5.30 7.23
CA GLU A 12 -6.66 4.88 8.62
C GLU A 12 -7.53 3.63 8.74
N ILE A 13 -7.02 2.59 9.40
CA ILE A 13 -7.74 1.34 9.59
C ILE A 13 -7.76 0.99 11.06
N ASP A 14 -8.97 1.00 11.62
CA ASP A 14 -9.21 0.78 13.05
C ASP A 14 -10.14 -0.40 13.26
N ARG A 15 -10.02 -1.00 14.44
CA ARG A 15 -10.89 -2.11 14.84
C ARG A 15 -12.34 -1.64 15.01
N ALA A 16 -13.27 -2.35 14.40
CA ALA A 16 -14.72 -2.14 14.53
C ALA A 16 -15.36 -3.29 15.32
N ALA A 17 -16.67 -3.18 15.60
CA ALA A 17 -17.43 -4.26 16.25
C ALA A 17 -17.33 -5.59 15.48
N THR A 18 -17.23 -5.52 14.14
CA THR A 18 -16.96 -6.66 13.26
C THR A 18 -15.89 -6.27 12.22
N GLY A 19 -14.72 -6.90 12.29
CA GLY A 19 -13.49 -6.57 11.55
C GLY A 19 -13.05 -5.12 11.69
N TYR A 20 -12.92 -4.39 10.58
CA TYR A 20 -12.25 -3.09 10.57
C TYR A 20 -13.06 -2.00 9.87
N ARG A 21 -12.87 -0.76 10.31
CA ARG A 21 -13.31 0.45 9.62
C ARG A 21 -12.13 1.04 8.89
N VAL A 22 -12.36 1.51 7.66
CA VAL A 22 -11.40 2.29 6.89
C VAL A 22 -11.88 3.73 6.85
N GLU A 23 -11.05 4.67 7.27
CA GLU A 23 -11.32 6.10 7.17
C GLU A 23 -10.31 6.73 6.21
N ILE A 24 -10.83 7.51 5.27
CA ILE A 24 -10.04 8.18 4.24
C ILE A 24 -10.08 9.68 4.48
N ASN A 25 -8.91 10.29 4.47
CA ASN A 25 -8.75 11.73 4.31
C ASN A 25 -7.92 12.00 3.05
N SER A 26 -8.48 12.73 2.10
CA SER A 26 -7.90 12.85 0.76
C SER A 26 -8.15 14.21 0.11
N PRO A 27 -7.50 14.51 -1.03
CA PRO A 27 -7.74 15.74 -1.78
C PRO A 27 -9.17 15.82 -2.35
N ALA A 28 -9.85 14.68 -2.51
CA ALA A 28 -11.22 14.60 -2.98
C ALA A 28 -12.26 14.61 -1.85
N GLY A 29 -11.83 14.77 -0.59
CA GLY A 29 -12.67 14.77 0.59
C GLY A 29 -12.46 13.53 1.47
N GLN A 30 -13.44 13.27 2.33
CA GLN A 30 -13.40 12.18 3.31
C GLN A 30 -14.39 11.09 2.92
N SER A 31 -14.04 9.84 3.22
CA SER A 31 -14.96 8.71 3.09
C SER A 31 -14.67 7.64 4.12
N THR A 32 -15.68 6.83 4.43
CA THR A 32 -15.56 5.72 5.38
C THR A 32 -16.01 4.44 4.71
N GLY A 33 -15.35 3.33 5.03
CA GLY A 33 -15.69 2.00 4.55
C GLY A 33 -15.51 0.94 5.63
N LEU A 34 -15.88 -0.29 5.30
CA LEU A 34 -15.57 -1.46 6.11
C LEU A 34 -14.52 -2.27 5.38
N PHE A 35 -13.60 -2.85 6.15
CA PHE A 35 -12.56 -3.74 5.65
C PHE A 35 -12.59 -5.07 6.43
N GLN A 36 -12.52 -6.15 5.66
CA GLN A 36 -12.27 -7.49 6.16
C GLN A 36 -11.12 -8.05 5.33
N PRO A 37 -10.03 -8.53 5.95
CA PRO A 37 -8.98 -9.23 5.23
C PRO A 37 -9.59 -10.36 4.40
N PRO A 38 -9.39 -10.39 3.08
CA PRO A 38 -10.07 -11.35 2.21
C PRO A 38 -9.36 -12.71 2.20
N PHE A 39 -8.51 -12.99 3.19
CA PHE A 39 -7.66 -14.17 3.28
C PHE A 39 -7.77 -14.78 4.67
N SER A 40 -7.72 -16.11 4.73
CA SER A 40 -7.38 -16.83 5.97
C SER A 40 -5.90 -16.69 6.31
N ASP A 41 -5.54 -16.92 7.58
CA ASP A 41 -4.15 -16.92 8.03
C ASP A 41 -3.27 -17.89 7.22
N LEU A 42 -3.82 -19.08 6.90
CA LEU A 42 -3.13 -20.08 6.07
C LEU A 42 -2.91 -19.62 4.63
N GLU A 43 -3.86 -18.91 4.02
CA GLU A 43 -3.67 -18.35 2.68
C GLU A 43 -2.57 -17.27 2.69
N LEU A 44 -2.56 -16.41 3.72
CA LEU A 44 -1.56 -15.37 3.89
C LEU A 44 -0.17 -15.98 4.09
N GLU A 45 -0.03 -16.95 5.00
CA GLU A 45 1.23 -17.64 5.26
C GLU A 45 1.77 -18.31 3.98
N ASN A 46 0.92 -19.05 3.26
CA ASN A 46 1.31 -19.69 2.01
C ASN A 46 1.76 -18.68 0.94
N PHE A 47 1.12 -17.51 0.88
CA PHE A 47 1.53 -16.44 -0.03
C PHE A 47 2.91 -15.89 0.35
N LEU A 48 3.13 -15.57 1.62
CA LEU A 48 4.39 -15.04 2.13
C LEU A 48 5.55 -16.05 1.95
N LEU A 49 5.30 -17.34 2.17
CA LEU A 49 6.29 -18.39 1.93
C LEU A 49 6.70 -18.47 0.45
N LYS A 50 5.73 -18.38 -0.47
CA LYS A 50 6.02 -18.37 -1.91
C LYS A 50 6.89 -17.17 -2.30
N LEU A 51 6.57 -15.98 -1.78
CA LEU A 51 7.38 -14.77 -2.03
C LEU A 51 8.80 -14.85 -1.43
N GLY A 52 8.92 -15.40 -0.21
CA GLY A 52 10.21 -15.53 0.49
C GLY A 52 11.15 -16.56 -0.15
N GLN A 53 10.60 -17.63 -0.73
CA GLN A 53 11.37 -18.64 -1.48
C GLN A 53 11.94 -18.07 -2.80
N SER A 54 11.24 -17.14 -3.45
CA SER A 54 11.68 -16.52 -4.71
C SER A 54 12.93 -15.64 -4.56
N ARG A 55 13.23 -15.07 -3.37
CA ARG A 55 14.50 -14.36 -3.13
C ARG A 55 15.73 -15.27 -3.17
N ARG A 56 15.57 -16.58 -2.91
CA ARG A 56 16.67 -17.56 -2.95
C ARG A 56 16.85 -18.20 -4.33
N ALA A 57 15.85 -18.10 -5.22
CA ALA A 57 15.85 -18.73 -6.53
C ALA A 57 15.86 -17.67 -7.65
N MET A 58 16.80 -16.72 -7.60
CA MET A 58 16.95 -15.74 -8.68
C MET A 58 17.33 -16.47 -9.98
N ARG A 59 16.49 -16.30 -11.01
CA ARG A 59 16.47 -16.95 -12.34
C ARG A 59 15.76 -18.31 -12.44
N ARG A 60 14.42 -18.29 -12.47
CA ARG A 60 13.61 -18.90 -13.55
C ARG A 60 12.12 -18.77 -13.19
N MET A 61 11.35 -18.15 -14.09
CA MET A 61 9.86 -18.01 -14.09
C MET A 61 9.28 -16.75 -13.41
N GLU A 62 9.57 -15.57 -13.95
CA GLU A 62 8.98 -14.29 -13.49
C GLU A 62 7.44 -14.19 -13.74
N GLN A 63 6.87 -14.97 -14.66
CA GLN A 63 5.45 -14.83 -15.06
C GLN A 63 4.43 -15.42 -14.07
N PRO A 64 4.55 -16.68 -13.58
CA PRO A 64 3.55 -17.25 -12.67
C PRO A 64 3.52 -16.56 -11.30
N GLU A 65 4.69 -16.13 -10.82
CA GLU A 65 4.84 -15.41 -9.54
C GLU A 65 4.20 -14.02 -9.63
N THR A 66 4.38 -13.33 -10.77
CA THR A 66 3.73 -12.04 -11.03
C THR A 66 2.21 -12.17 -11.04
N GLU A 67 1.65 -13.21 -11.66
CA GLU A 67 0.19 -13.41 -11.69
C GLU A 67 -0.38 -13.77 -10.31
N ALA A 68 0.32 -14.59 -9.52
CA ALA A 68 -0.08 -14.87 -8.14
C ALA A 68 -0.07 -13.61 -7.28
N ALA A 69 0.95 -12.77 -7.42
CA ALA A 69 1.05 -11.47 -6.75
C ALA A 69 -0.06 -10.51 -7.18
N LYS A 70 -0.41 -10.46 -8.47
CA LYS A 70 -1.54 -9.65 -8.97
C LYS A 70 -2.87 -10.15 -8.41
N ALA A 71 -3.10 -11.47 -8.40
CA ALA A 71 -4.34 -12.05 -7.90
C ALA A 71 -4.52 -11.80 -6.39
N PHE A 72 -3.47 -12.00 -5.60
CA PHE A 72 -3.46 -11.65 -4.18
C PHE A 72 -3.70 -10.14 -4.00
N GLY A 73 -2.91 -9.32 -4.70
CA GLY A 73 -2.98 -7.88 -4.63
C GLY A 73 -4.34 -7.29 -5.01
N ALA A 74 -5.01 -7.89 -5.99
CA ALA A 74 -6.33 -7.49 -6.45
C ALA A 74 -7.39 -7.76 -5.38
N ARG A 75 -7.34 -8.95 -4.75
CA ARG A 75 -8.24 -9.28 -3.63
C ARG A 75 -8.06 -8.31 -2.48
N LEU A 76 -6.82 -8.01 -2.09
CA LEU A 76 -6.52 -7.06 -1.02
C LEU A 76 -7.01 -5.64 -1.39
N PHE A 77 -6.74 -5.19 -2.62
CA PHE A 77 -7.21 -3.89 -3.11
C PHE A 77 -8.73 -3.81 -3.10
N ASP A 78 -9.42 -4.83 -3.60
CA ASP A 78 -10.88 -4.84 -3.67
C ASP A 78 -11.52 -4.83 -2.29
N ALA A 79 -10.91 -5.50 -1.31
CA ALA A 79 -11.37 -5.52 0.08
C ALA A 79 -11.19 -4.16 0.78
N VAL A 80 -10.07 -3.48 0.55
CA VAL A 80 -9.75 -2.19 1.20
C VAL A 80 -10.50 -1.04 0.53
N PHE A 81 -10.47 -1.00 -0.80
CA PHE A 81 -11.10 0.04 -1.60
C PHE A 81 -12.46 -0.45 -2.11
N ALA A 82 -13.44 -0.52 -1.22
CA ALA A 82 -14.82 -0.85 -1.55
C ALA A 82 -15.72 0.41 -1.53
N GLY A 83 -16.80 0.40 -2.32
CA GLY A 83 -17.81 1.47 -2.31
C GLY A 83 -17.22 2.88 -2.45
N ASP A 84 -17.59 3.77 -1.52
CA ASP A 84 -17.19 5.19 -1.51
C ASP A 84 -15.69 5.39 -1.31
N VAL A 85 -14.99 4.45 -0.65
CA VAL A 85 -13.53 4.48 -0.53
C VAL A 85 -12.86 4.36 -1.89
N ARG A 86 -13.39 3.50 -2.78
CA ARG A 86 -12.90 3.38 -4.17
C ARG A 86 -13.17 4.63 -4.99
N ALA A 87 -14.37 5.20 -4.85
CA ALA A 87 -14.73 6.44 -5.54
C ALA A 87 -13.81 7.59 -5.12
N CYS A 88 -13.52 7.70 -3.82
CA CYS A 88 -12.60 8.68 -3.23
C CYS A 88 -11.16 8.51 -3.76
N LEU A 89 -10.64 7.28 -3.85
CA LEU A 89 -9.33 7.01 -4.45
C LEU A 89 -9.29 7.47 -5.92
N ARG A 90 -10.29 7.12 -6.72
CA ARG A 90 -10.36 7.52 -8.13
C ARG A 90 -10.35 9.04 -8.28
N SER A 91 -11.23 9.75 -7.56
CA SER A 91 -11.30 11.20 -7.61
C SER A 91 -10.01 11.87 -7.14
N SER A 92 -9.30 11.28 -6.16
CA SER A 92 -8.01 11.77 -5.69
C SER A 92 -6.88 11.55 -6.69
N LEU A 93 -6.88 10.43 -7.42
CA LEU A 93 -5.96 10.19 -8.52
C LEU A 93 -6.17 11.19 -9.67
N ASP A 94 -7.43 11.47 -10.00
CA ASP A 94 -7.78 12.47 -11.02
C ASP A 94 -7.35 13.88 -10.60
N GLU A 95 -7.52 14.24 -9.32
CA GLU A 95 -7.06 15.51 -8.75
C GLU A 95 -5.54 15.65 -8.83
N ALA A 96 -4.79 14.64 -8.37
CA ALA A 96 -3.33 14.65 -8.43
C ALA A 96 -2.83 14.79 -9.87
N SER A 97 -3.42 14.04 -10.80
CA SER A 97 -3.11 14.13 -12.23
C SER A 97 -3.34 15.54 -12.78
N ARG A 98 -4.48 16.17 -12.46
CA ARG A 98 -4.81 17.52 -12.91
C ARG A 98 -3.82 18.58 -12.41
N GLN A 99 -3.26 18.37 -11.22
CA GLN A 99 -2.24 19.26 -10.64
C GLN A 99 -0.81 18.92 -11.08
N GLY A 100 -0.60 17.89 -11.92
CA GLY A 100 0.74 17.42 -12.28
C GLY A 100 1.52 16.85 -11.10
N LYS A 101 0.82 16.30 -10.10
CA LYS A 101 1.36 15.74 -8.85
C LYS A 101 1.17 14.22 -8.78
N GLY A 102 1.93 13.57 -7.92
CA GLY A 102 1.63 12.21 -7.46
C GLY A 102 0.57 12.21 -6.35
N LEU A 103 0.00 11.04 -6.06
CA LEU A 103 -0.87 10.79 -4.92
C LEU A 103 -0.15 9.83 -3.96
N ARG A 104 0.33 10.31 -2.82
CA ARG A 104 1.00 9.49 -1.81
C ARG A 104 -0.03 8.82 -0.91
N LEU A 105 -0.05 7.49 -0.92
CA LEU A 105 -0.91 6.71 -0.04
C LEU A 105 -0.21 6.55 1.31
N ARG A 106 -0.86 6.99 2.39
CA ARG A 106 -0.30 6.93 3.75
C ARG A 106 -1.15 6.00 4.59
N LEU A 107 -0.62 4.83 4.90
CA LEU A 107 -1.34 3.80 5.64
C LEU A 107 -1.03 3.89 7.14
N ARG A 108 -2.07 4.08 7.95
CA ARG A 108 -2.04 4.12 9.41
C ARG A 108 -2.79 2.91 9.95
N LEU A 109 -2.11 2.15 10.80
CA LEU A 109 -2.62 0.89 11.37
C LEU A 109 -2.47 0.88 12.90
N THR A 110 -2.48 2.06 13.53
CA THR A 110 -2.18 2.22 14.97
C THR A 110 -3.12 1.38 15.84
N ASP A 111 -4.42 1.37 15.51
CA ASP A 111 -5.45 0.62 16.25
C ASP A 111 -5.77 -0.76 15.64
N ALA A 112 -4.95 -1.22 14.68
CA ALA A 112 -5.03 -2.54 14.07
C ALA A 112 -3.63 -3.09 13.69
N PRO A 113 -2.70 -3.23 14.66
CA PRO A 113 -1.32 -3.62 14.40
C PRO A 113 -1.18 -5.02 13.78
N GLU A 114 -2.15 -5.92 13.98
CA GLU A 114 -2.19 -7.24 13.33
C GLU A 114 -2.31 -7.16 11.80
N LEU A 115 -2.85 -6.05 11.27
CA LEU A 115 -2.88 -5.80 9.84
C LEU A 115 -1.50 -5.38 9.30
N ALA A 116 -0.51 -5.22 10.17
CA ALA A 116 0.84 -4.85 9.76
C ALA A 116 1.47 -5.94 8.86
N ASP A 117 1.13 -7.20 9.13
CA ASP A 117 1.65 -8.38 8.43
C ASP A 117 1.08 -8.57 7.02
N LEU A 118 0.00 -7.86 6.68
CA LEU A 118 -0.48 -7.84 5.30
C LEU A 118 0.55 -7.15 4.39
N PRO A 119 0.81 -7.70 3.19
CA PRO A 119 1.85 -7.18 2.31
C PRO A 119 1.26 -6.09 1.41
N TRP A 120 1.00 -4.92 2.02
CA TRP A 120 0.35 -3.75 1.41
C TRP A 120 1.04 -3.23 0.14
N GLU A 121 2.33 -3.49 -0.02
CA GLU A 121 3.09 -3.17 -1.23
C GLU A 121 2.57 -3.90 -2.48
N TYR A 122 1.85 -5.01 -2.31
CA TYR A 122 1.23 -5.75 -3.40
C TYR A 122 -0.17 -5.25 -3.75
N LEU A 123 -0.67 -4.15 -3.17
CA LEU A 123 -1.94 -3.55 -3.58
C LEU A 123 -1.99 -3.35 -5.11
N TYR A 124 -2.84 -4.13 -5.77
CA TYR A 124 -2.92 -4.18 -7.22
C TYR A 124 -4.24 -3.60 -7.70
N HIS A 125 -4.16 -2.52 -8.46
CA HIS A 125 -5.33 -1.87 -9.03
C HIS A 125 -5.62 -2.47 -10.41
N SER A 126 -6.54 -3.44 -10.46
CA SER A 126 -6.87 -4.18 -11.69
C SER A 126 -7.26 -3.29 -12.87
N ALA A 127 -8.08 -2.25 -12.65
CA ALA A 127 -8.49 -1.35 -13.74
C ALA A 127 -7.33 -0.52 -14.32
N LEU A 128 -6.25 -0.30 -13.56
CA LEU A 128 -5.05 0.40 -13.99
C LEU A 128 -3.92 -0.58 -14.38
N ASN A 129 -4.18 -1.89 -14.25
CA ASN A 129 -3.25 -2.97 -14.53
C ASN A 129 -1.86 -2.77 -13.89
N ARG A 130 -1.83 -2.30 -12.62
CA ARG A 130 -0.57 -1.97 -11.93
C ARG A 130 -0.63 -2.18 -10.42
N PHE A 131 0.52 -2.48 -9.84
CA PHE A 131 0.76 -2.35 -8.41
C PHE A 131 0.88 -0.87 -8.06
N LEU A 132 0.20 -0.42 -7.00
CA LEU A 132 0.26 0.97 -6.56
C LEU A 132 1.67 1.32 -6.07
N ALA A 133 2.29 0.45 -5.26
CA ALA A 133 3.62 0.71 -4.69
C ALA A 133 4.76 0.77 -5.72
N LEU A 134 4.61 0.16 -6.91
CA LEU A 134 5.62 0.21 -7.97
C LEU A 134 5.53 1.48 -8.83
N SER A 135 4.50 2.31 -8.64
CA SER A 135 4.38 3.57 -9.36
C SER A 135 4.99 4.71 -8.57
N VAL A 136 5.88 5.49 -9.21
CA VAL A 136 6.39 6.75 -8.67
C VAL A 136 5.29 7.78 -8.38
N ASN A 137 4.11 7.62 -9.00
CA ASN A 137 2.97 8.51 -8.81
C ASN A 137 2.05 8.06 -7.66
N THR A 138 2.19 6.83 -7.16
CA THR A 138 1.38 6.30 -6.05
C THR A 138 2.21 5.61 -4.97
N PRO A 139 3.22 6.27 -4.38
CA PRO A 139 4.03 5.66 -3.34
C PRO A 139 3.15 5.32 -2.13
N ILE A 140 3.38 4.13 -1.57
CA ILE A 140 2.73 3.68 -0.32
C ILE A 140 3.73 3.89 0.82
N VAL A 141 3.33 4.64 1.84
CA VAL A 141 4.12 4.90 3.04
C VAL A 141 3.37 4.35 4.24
N ARG A 142 4.03 3.49 5.03
CA ARG A 142 3.51 3.06 6.33
C ARG A 142 3.80 4.18 7.33
N TYR A 143 2.74 4.79 7.85
CA TYR A 143 2.85 5.85 8.82
C TYR A 143 2.70 5.26 10.21
N LEU A 144 3.81 5.17 10.94
CA LEU A 144 3.80 4.96 12.39
C LEU A 144 3.62 6.32 13.06
N GLU A 145 2.62 6.44 13.92
CA GLU A 145 2.51 7.58 14.82
C GLU A 145 3.61 7.48 15.88
N LEU A 146 4.78 8.03 15.56
CA LEU A 146 5.86 8.20 16.51
C LEU A 146 5.62 9.53 17.24
N PRO A 147 5.60 9.55 18.59
CA PRO A 147 5.43 10.77 19.37
C PRO A 147 6.56 11.81 19.12
N GLU A 148 7.70 11.38 18.58
CA GLU A 148 8.84 12.23 18.27
C GLU A 148 9.14 12.28 16.77
N ARG A 149 9.57 13.46 16.29
CA ARG A 149 10.07 13.62 14.93
C ARG A 149 11.28 12.70 14.72
N ILE A 150 11.20 11.82 13.72
CA ILE A 150 12.39 11.10 13.24
C ILE A 150 13.40 12.15 12.77
N THR A 151 14.48 12.31 13.51
CA THR A 151 15.60 13.15 13.06
C THR A 151 16.29 12.40 11.92
N PRO A 152 16.44 12.98 10.72
CA PRO A 152 17.17 12.34 9.65
C PRO A 152 18.55 11.93 10.17
N LEU A 153 18.93 10.67 9.96
CA LEU A 153 20.28 10.23 10.32
C LEU A 153 21.26 11.10 9.54
N ALA A 154 22.12 11.85 10.24
CA ALA A 154 23.18 12.60 9.61
C ALA A 154 24.19 11.60 9.03
N ILE A 155 24.22 11.52 7.70
CA ILE A 155 25.07 10.58 6.94
C ILE A 155 26.08 11.39 6.15
N GLU A 156 27.37 11.18 6.43
CA GLU A 156 28.44 11.70 5.59
C GLU A 156 28.57 10.81 4.34
N PRO A 157 28.42 11.36 3.13
CA PRO A 157 28.56 10.58 1.91
C PRO A 157 30.01 10.10 1.70
N PRO A 158 30.22 8.98 0.96
CA PRO A 158 29.20 8.21 0.24
C PRO A 158 28.55 7.12 1.10
N LEU A 159 27.23 6.98 0.99
CA LEU A 159 26.54 5.81 1.53
C LEU A 159 27.01 4.55 0.79
N ARG A 160 27.48 3.55 1.54
CA ARG A 160 27.78 2.22 1.03
C ARG A 160 26.67 1.28 1.43
N VAL A 161 25.71 1.08 0.52
CA VAL A 161 24.61 0.13 0.72
C VAL A 161 25.08 -1.25 0.29
N LEU A 162 25.03 -2.22 1.19
CA LEU A 162 25.23 -3.63 0.85
C LEU A 162 23.93 -4.17 0.25
N ALA A 163 23.94 -4.44 -1.06
CA ALA A 163 22.92 -5.24 -1.72
C ALA A 163 23.39 -6.70 -1.78
N LEU A 164 22.53 -7.63 -1.38
CA LEU A 164 22.75 -9.08 -1.50
C LEU A 164 22.04 -9.63 -2.74
#